data_AF-A0AA44EIU8-F1
#
_entry.id   AF-A0AA44EIU8-F1
#
_cell.length_a   1.000
_cell.length_b   1.000
_cell.length_c   1.000
_cell.angle_alpha   90.00
_cell.angle_beta   90.00
_cell.angle_gamma   90.00
#
_symmetry.space_group_name_H-M   'P 1'
#
loop_
_entity.id
_entity.type
_entity.pdbx_description
1 polymer ?
#
loop_
_entity_poly.entity_id
_entity_poly.type
_entity_poly.pdbx_seq_one_letter_code
_entity_poly.pdbx_strand_id
1 'polypeptide(L)'
;MPAKSEEIRNNKQRERQQKLRDADRKAKRPGRGDVARVALYWLINRAIEKELHEDLEKFRARIVAMLAEQGFDNRQSEIVLDELIYKYRTGGSPFRRKPHLLYPNGANDAD
;
A
#
# COMPACT_ATOMS: atom_id res chain seq x y z
N MET A 1 21.82 18.52 -30.98
CA MET A 1 22.18 17.16 -30.48
C MET A 1 21.01 16.23 -30.80
N PRO A 2 21.18 15.15 -31.59
CA PRO A 2 20.07 14.26 -31.90
C PRO A 2 19.57 13.61 -30.61
N ALA A 3 18.24 13.54 -30.44
CA ALA A 3 17.63 12.93 -29.27
C ALA A 3 18.03 11.45 -29.19
N LYS A 4 18.45 10.97 -28.01
CA LYS A 4 18.71 9.54 -27.78
C LYS A 4 17.46 8.74 -28.14
N SER A 5 17.63 7.59 -28.81
CA SER A 5 16.51 6.70 -29.14
C SER A 5 15.70 6.36 -27.88
N GLU A 6 14.38 6.20 -28.04
CA GLU A 6 13.44 5.89 -26.95
C GLU A 6 13.88 4.71 -26.10
N GLU A 7 14.42 3.69 -26.73
CA GLU A 7 14.92 2.48 -26.08
C GLU A 7 16.08 2.77 -25.11
N ILE A 8 17.04 3.60 -25.52
CA ILE A 8 18.16 4.00 -24.65
C ILE A 8 17.65 4.83 -23.46
N ARG A 9 16.62 5.65 -23.65
CA ARG A 9 16.00 6.44 -22.57
C ARG A 9 15.27 5.53 -21.59
N ASN A 10 14.46 4.59 -22.09
CA ASN A 10 13.70 3.64 -21.28
C ASN A 10 14.62 2.71 -20.47
N ASN A 11 15.70 2.20 -21.06
CA ASN A 11 16.66 1.36 -20.36
C ASN A 11 17.37 2.11 -19.24
N LYS A 12 17.83 3.34 -19.49
CA LYS A 12 18.43 4.19 -18.45
C LYS A 12 17.46 4.55 -17.33
N GLN A 13 16.18 4.74 -17.66
CA GLN A 13 15.15 4.99 -16.65
C GLN A 13 14.90 3.74 -15.80
N ARG A 14 14.84 2.55 -16.41
CA ARG A 14 14.73 1.27 -15.70
C ARG A 14 15.88 1.05 -14.74
N GLU A 15 17.12 1.24 -15.19
CA GLU A 15 18.32 1.09 -14.36
C GLU A 15 18.31 2.06 -13.16
N ARG A 16 17.94 3.33 -13.40
CA ARG A 16 17.82 4.32 -12.33
C ARG A 16 16.78 3.92 -11.30
N GLN A 17 15.58 3.51 -11.74
CA GLN A 17 14.53 3.07 -10.83
C GLN A 17 14.94 1.80 -10.08
N GLN A 18 15.69 0.90 -10.71
CA GLN A 18 16.18 -0.31 -10.05
C GLN A 18 17.15 0.03 -8.92
N LYS A 19 18.14 0.88 -9.18
CA LYS A 19 19.08 1.36 -8.15
C LYS A 19 18.37 2.03 -6.97
N LEU A 20 17.32 2.81 -7.24
CA LEU A 20 16.50 3.41 -6.18
C LEU A 20 15.76 2.35 -5.36
N ARG A 21 15.15 1.35 -6.01
CA ARG A 21 14.46 0.24 -5.32
C ARG A 21 15.43 -0.56 -4.45
N ASP A 22 16.64 -0.81 -4.92
CA ASP A 22 17.64 -1.58 -4.18
C ASP A 22 18.19 -0.80 -2.98
N ALA A 23 18.42 0.51 -3.14
CA ALA A 23 18.79 1.40 -2.04
C ALA A 23 17.69 1.48 -0.98
N ASP A 24 16.43 1.68 -1.39
CA ASP A 24 15.27 1.68 -0.47
C ASP A 24 15.12 0.35 0.26
N ARG A 25 15.33 -0.78 -0.44
CA ARG A 25 15.32 -2.13 0.13
C ARG A 25 16.40 -2.30 1.19
N LYS A 26 17.64 -1.90 0.89
CA LYS A 26 18.77 -1.95 1.83
C LYS A 26 18.52 -1.08 3.06
N ALA A 27 17.92 0.09 2.87
CA ALA A 27 17.52 1.00 3.94
C ALA A 27 16.26 0.53 4.70
N LYS A 28 15.63 -0.58 4.29
CA LYS A 28 14.35 -1.08 4.83
C LYS A 28 13.25 -0.01 4.84
N ARG A 29 13.30 0.89 3.85
CA ARG A 29 12.40 2.04 3.79
C ARG A 29 10.98 1.58 3.45
N PRO A 30 9.95 1.97 4.23
CA PRO A 30 8.57 1.67 3.88
C PRO A 30 8.14 2.49 2.65
N GLY A 31 7.38 1.85 1.76
CA GLY A 31 6.73 2.55 0.66
C GLY A 31 5.49 3.31 1.13
N ARG A 32 5.00 4.24 0.29
CA ARG A 32 3.75 4.99 0.57
C ARG A 32 2.57 4.06 0.86
N GLY A 33 2.44 2.97 0.10
CA GLY A 33 1.41 1.96 0.31
C GLY A 33 1.58 1.13 1.59
N ASP A 34 2.80 1.02 2.15
CA ASP A 34 2.98 0.39 3.45
C ASP A 34 2.46 1.31 4.56
N VAL A 35 2.82 2.60 4.50
CA VAL A 35 2.32 3.62 5.44
C VAL A 35 0.80 3.74 5.37
N ALA A 36 0.23 3.83 4.17
CA ALA A 36 -1.21 3.95 3.98
C ALA A 36 -1.98 2.77 4.58
N ARG A 37 -1.51 1.52 4.35
CA ARG A 37 -2.16 0.33 4.90
C ARG A 37 -2.06 0.27 6.44
N VAL A 38 -0.93 0.67 7.01
CA VAL A 38 -0.77 0.74 8.48
C VAL A 38 -1.66 1.82 9.08
N ALA A 39 -1.70 3.01 8.48
CA ALA A 39 -2.54 4.11 8.93
C ALA A 39 -4.03 3.74 8.90
N LEU A 40 -4.49 3.13 7.80
CA LEU A 40 -5.88 2.71 7.65
C LEU A 40 -6.27 1.63 8.67
N TYR A 41 -5.41 0.61 8.84
CA TYR A 41 -5.61 -0.43 9.87
C TYR A 41 -5.72 0.16 11.26
N TRP A 42 -4.82 1.08 11.62
CA TRP A 42 -4.83 1.73 12.93
C TRP A 42 -6.09 2.56 13.13
N LEU A 43 -6.51 3.35 12.15
CA LEU A 43 -7.70 4.19 12.23
C LEU A 43 -8.97 3.35 12.44
N ILE A 44 -9.15 2.27 11.65
CA ILE A 44 -10.30 1.38 11.76
C ILE A 44 -10.35 0.71 13.13
N ASN A 45 -9.23 0.12 13.57
CA ASN A 45 -9.19 -0.53 14.89
C ASN A 45 -9.42 0.47 16.02
N ARG A 46 -8.83 1.67 15.91
CA ARG A 46 -9.02 2.72 16.91
C ARG A 46 -10.47 3.17 17.03
N ALA A 47 -11.17 3.34 15.90
CA ALA A 47 -12.58 3.69 15.89
C ALA A 47 -13.43 2.59 16.55
N ILE A 48 -13.14 1.32 16.25
CA ILE A 48 -13.82 0.17 16.86
C ILE A 48 -13.56 0.10 18.37
N GLU A 49 -12.29 0.20 18.81
CA GLU A 49 -11.89 0.18 20.23
C GLU A 49 -12.55 1.30 21.05
N LYS A 50 -12.87 2.42 20.41
CA LYS A 50 -13.49 3.58 21.03
C LYS A 50 -14.99 3.68 20.80
N GLU A 51 -15.59 2.66 20.20
CA GLU A 51 -17.03 2.60 19.88
C GLU A 51 -17.50 3.80 19.04
N LEU A 52 -16.60 4.39 18.23
CA LEU A 52 -16.86 5.55 17.38
C LEU A 52 -17.51 5.12 16.06
N HIS A 53 -18.65 4.43 16.15
CA HIS A 53 -19.33 3.84 15.00
C HIS A 53 -19.78 4.89 13.97
N GLU A 54 -20.33 6.02 14.42
CA GLU A 54 -20.76 7.10 13.52
C GLU A 54 -19.59 7.73 12.76
N ASP A 55 -18.44 7.89 13.41
CA ASP A 55 -17.25 8.48 12.78
C ASP A 55 -16.63 7.50 11.77
N LEU A 56 -16.70 6.19 12.04
CA LEU A 56 -16.29 5.17 11.09
C LEU A 56 -17.16 5.18 9.83
N GLU A 57 -18.48 5.36 9.96
CA GLU A 57 -19.39 5.48 8.80
C GLU A 57 -19.15 6.78 8.01
N LYS A 58 -18.93 7.93 8.68
CA LYS A 58 -18.55 9.18 8.00
C LYS A 58 -17.23 9.03 7.25
N PHE A 59 -16.25 8.39 7.88
CA PHE A 59 -14.97 8.08 7.26
C PHE A 59 -15.16 7.21 6.00
N ARG A 60 -15.97 6.15 6.09
CA ARG A 60 -16.31 5.24 4.99
C ARG A 60 -16.94 6.01 3.82
N ALA A 61 -17.97 6.80 4.08
CA ALA A 61 -18.63 7.62 3.07
C ALA A 61 -17.65 8.61 2.40
N ARG A 62 -16.75 9.23 3.18
CA ARG A 62 -15.77 10.16 2.62
C ARG A 62 -14.76 9.47 1.71
N ILE A 63 -14.25 8.29 2.08
CA ILE A 63 -13.33 7.54 1.23
C ILE A 63 -14.00 7.14 -0.09
N VAL A 64 -15.24 6.64 -0.04
CA VAL A 64 -15.99 6.28 -1.26
C VAL A 64 -16.18 7.51 -2.16
N ALA A 65 -16.57 8.65 -1.60
CA ALA A 65 -16.69 9.90 -2.36
C ALA A 65 -15.37 10.33 -3.03
N MET A 66 -14.25 10.23 -2.31
CA MET A 66 -12.92 10.55 -2.86
C MET A 66 -12.45 9.58 -3.96
N LEU A 67 -12.89 8.31 -3.91
CA LEU A 67 -12.65 7.35 -4.99
C LEU A 67 -13.55 7.66 -6.19
N ALA A 68 -14.79 8.04 -5.95
CA ALA A 68 -15.71 8.48 -7.00
C ALA A 68 -15.20 9.71 -7.76
N GLU A 69 -14.62 10.69 -7.05
CA GLU A 69 -13.98 11.87 -7.62
C GLU A 69 -12.82 11.50 -8.58
N GLN A 70 -12.19 10.34 -8.40
CA GLN A 70 -11.16 9.80 -9.29
C GLN A 70 -11.72 8.99 -10.47
N GLY A 71 -13.04 8.79 -10.52
CA GLY A 71 -13.73 8.02 -11.56
C GLY A 71 -13.95 6.54 -11.21
N PHE A 72 -13.73 6.11 -9.96
CA PHE A 72 -14.09 4.75 -9.53
C PHE A 72 -15.61 4.63 -9.31
N ASP A 73 -16.16 3.44 -9.54
CA ASP A 73 -17.57 3.17 -9.25
C ASP A 73 -17.83 3.19 -7.73
N ASN A 74 -18.91 3.87 -7.32
CA ASN A 74 -19.27 4.04 -5.90
C ASN A 74 -19.50 2.70 -5.21
N ARG A 75 -20.29 1.82 -5.84
CA ARG A 75 -20.70 0.55 -5.25
C ARG A 75 -19.51 -0.41 -5.15
N GLN A 76 -18.67 -0.47 -6.18
CA GLN A 76 -17.44 -1.26 -6.15
C GLN A 76 -16.48 -0.73 -5.07
N SER A 77 -16.37 0.59 -4.92
CA SER A 77 -15.52 1.21 -3.88
C SER A 77 -16.01 0.87 -2.47
N GLU A 78 -17.33 0.91 -2.25
CA GLU A 78 -17.97 0.55 -0.99
C GLU A 78 -17.72 -0.92 -0.63
N ILE A 79 -17.92 -1.85 -1.57
CA ILE A 79 -17.67 -3.29 -1.38
C ILE A 79 -16.22 -3.55 -0.96
N VAL A 80 -15.26 -2.98 -1.69
CA VAL A 80 -13.82 -3.19 -1.39
C VAL A 80 -13.46 -2.62 -0.03
N LEU A 81 -14.01 -1.47 0.34
CA LEU A 81 -13.76 -0.85 1.64
C LEU A 81 -14.37 -1.68 2.79
N ASP A 82 -15.57 -2.22 2.60
CA ASP A 82 -16.25 -3.06 3.60
C ASP A 82 -15.51 -4.37 3.84
N GLU A 83 -15.09 -5.04 2.77
CA GLU A 83 -14.26 -6.25 2.88
C GLU A 83 -12.97 -5.97 3.65
N LEU A 84 -12.38 -4.78 3.44
CA LEU A 84 -11.16 -4.37 4.12
C LEU A 84 -11.39 -4.08 5.61
N ILE A 85 -12.46 -3.35 5.94
CA ILE A 85 -12.86 -3.10 7.34
C ILE A 85 -13.15 -4.42 8.05
N TYR A 86 -13.91 -5.31 7.41
CA TYR A 86 -14.21 -6.64 7.94
C TYR A 86 -12.94 -7.43 8.25
N LYS A 87 -12.00 -7.48 7.29
CA LYS A 87 -10.71 -8.16 7.46
C LYS A 87 -9.90 -7.59 8.62
N TYR A 88 -9.92 -6.28 8.82
CA TYR A 88 -9.17 -5.62 9.88
C TYR A 88 -9.80 -5.80 11.26
N ARG A 89 -11.11 -6.06 11.34
CA ARG A 89 -11.82 -6.37 12.59
C ARG A 89 -11.65 -7.81 13.05
N THR A 90 -11.63 -8.76 12.12
CA THR A 90 -11.72 -10.20 12.44
C THR A 90 -10.38 -10.93 12.44
N GLY A 91 -9.35 -10.38 11.80
CA GLY A 91 -8.03 -10.99 11.71
C GLY A 91 -7.01 -10.38 12.68
N GLY A 92 -6.02 -11.18 13.10
CA GLY A 92 -4.76 -10.63 13.60
C GLY A 92 -4.09 -9.73 12.55
N SER A 93 -2.91 -9.20 12.87
CA SER A 93 -2.19 -8.25 11.98
C SER A 93 -2.24 -8.66 10.49
N PRO A 94 -2.89 -7.88 9.61
CA PRO A 94 -3.10 -8.25 8.20
C PRO A 94 -1.83 -8.08 7.36
N PHE A 95 -0.72 -7.65 7.98
CA PHE A 95 0.52 -7.30 7.30
C PHE A 95 1.38 -8.54 7.09
N ARG A 96 1.41 -9.03 5.85
CA ARG A 96 2.43 -10.00 5.43
C ARG A 96 3.81 -9.31 5.42
N ARG A 97 4.75 -9.86 6.19
CA ARG A 97 6.14 -9.40 6.19
C ARG A 97 6.75 -9.57 4.80
N LYS A 98 7.49 -8.56 4.33
CA LYS A 98 8.13 -8.59 3.01
C LYS A 98 9.37 -9.48 3.04
N PRO A 99 9.63 -10.32 2.02
CA PRO A 99 10.78 -11.24 2.01
C PRO A 99 12.13 -10.56 2.25
N HIS A 100 12.38 -9.39 1.65
CA HIS A 100 13.63 -8.66 1.85
C HIS A 100 13.80 -8.06 3.26
N LEU A 101 12.74 -7.99 4.06
CA LEU A 101 12.82 -7.62 5.47
C LEU A 101 13.12 -8.84 6.35
N LEU A 102 12.75 -10.04 5.90
CA LEU A 102 13.02 -11.33 6.56
C LEU A 102 14.44 -11.82 6.25
N TYR A 103 14.87 -11.67 4.99
CA TYR A 103 16.15 -12.15 4.48
C TYR A 103 16.95 -10.96 3.90
N PRO A 104 17.53 -10.11 4.77
CA PRO A 104 18.21 -8.88 4.34
C PRO A 104 19.48 -9.12 3.52
N ASN A 105 20.08 -10.31 3.61
CA ASN A 105 21.29 -10.70 2.86
C ASN A 105 20.99 -11.66 1.70
N GLY A 106 19.72 -11.75 1.29
CA GLY A 106 19.22 -12.89 0.51
C GLY A 106 19.00 -14.08 1.43
N ALA A 107 17.92 -14.83 1.21
CA ALA A 107 18.02 -16.24 1.54
C ALA A 107 19.15 -16.71 0.62
N ASN A 108 20.25 -17.21 1.18
CA ASN A 108 21.04 -18.13 0.38
C ASN A 108 20.02 -19.18 -0.07
N ASP A 109 19.86 -19.33 -1.37
CA ASP A 109 19.13 -20.43 -1.96
C ASP A 109 19.77 -21.71 -1.39
N ALA A 110 19.11 -22.28 -0.38
CA ALA A 110 19.45 -23.52 0.28
C ALA A 110 18.11 -24.18 0.61
N ASP A 111 17.45 -24.69 -0.42
CA ASP A 111 17.38 -26.13 -0.76
C ASP A 111 16.33 -26.31 -1.88
#